data_AF-A0A3D0CCD0-F1
#
_entry.id   AF-A0A3D0CCD0-F1
#
_cell.length_a   1.000
_cell.length_b   1.000
_cell.length_c   1.000
_cell.angle_alpha   90.00
_cell.angle_beta   90.00
_cell.angle_gamma   90.00
#
_symmetry.space_group_name_H-M   'P 1'
#
loop_
_entity.id
_entity.type
_entity.pdbx_description
1 polymer ?
#
loop_
_entity_poly.entity_id
_entity_poly.type
_entity_poly.pdbx_seq_one_letter_code
_entity_poly.pdbx_strand_id
1 'polypeptide(L)' 'MIMQSRSLAKELWSNNMYTIITKEKFKEVRTKLQYTQRELSEMLGVTITSISRYENGERAISRTIS' A
#
# COMPACT_ATOMS: atom_id res chain seq x y z
N MET A 1 37.46 -8.88 -11.12
CA MET A 1 36.49 -7.81 -11.44
C MET A 1 35.15 -8.43 -11.85
N ILE A 2 34.46 -9.16 -10.97
CA ILE A 2 33.03 -9.52 -11.09
C ILE A 2 32.47 -9.66 -9.65
N MET A 3 32.50 -8.57 -8.89
CA MET A 3 31.96 -8.51 -7.52
C MET A 3 30.94 -7.38 -7.35
N GLN A 4 30.28 -6.94 -8.43
CA GLN A 4 29.26 -5.88 -8.36
C GLN A 4 27.87 -6.30 -8.89
N SER A 5 27.79 -7.38 -9.68
CA SER A 5 26.53 -7.77 -10.35
C SER A 5 25.49 -8.41 -9.43
N ARG A 6 25.92 -9.07 -8.35
CA ARG A 6 25.01 -9.78 -7.42
C ARG A 6 24.32 -8.86 -6.40
N SER A 7 24.93 -7.70 -6.09
CA SER A 7 24.39 -6.71 -5.15
C SER A 7 23.36 -5.81 -5.83
N LEU A 8 23.64 -5.38 -7.07
CA LEU A 8 22.72 -4.57 -7.88
C LEU A 8 21.42 -5.32 -8.21
N ALA A 9 21.46 -6.61 -8.51
CA ALA A 9 20.22 -7.36 -8.78
C ALA A 9 19.29 -7.42 -7.57
N LYS A 10 19.84 -7.56 -6.35
CA LYS A 10 19.07 -7.60 -5.10
C LYS A 10 18.51 -6.21 -4.75
N GLU A 11 19.29 -5.16 -5.00
CA GLU A 11 18.92 -3.76 -4.79
C GLU A 11 17.88 -3.28 -5.82
N LEU A 12 18.02 -3.65 -7.10
CA LEU A 12 17.06 -3.40 -8.17
C LEU A 12 15.76 -4.23 -8.00
N TRP A 13 15.84 -5.46 -7.51
CA TRP A 13 14.65 -6.26 -7.16
C TRP A 13 13.95 -5.71 -5.91
N SER A 14 14.69 -5.16 -4.94
CA SER A 14 14.11 -4.44 -3.79
C SER A 14 13.38 -3.16 -4.23
N ASN A 15 13.99 -2.41 -5.15
CA ASN A 15 13.46 -1.14 -5.64
C ASN A 15 12.22 -1.29 -6.54
N ASN A 16 12.00 -2.47 -7.14
CA ASN A 16 10.88 -2.72 -8.05
C ASN A 16 9.76 -3.62 -7.45
N MET A 17 9.98 -4.26 -6.29
CA MET A 17 9.09 -5.35 -5.83
C MET A 17 8.61 -5.31 -4.38
N TYR A 18 8.62 -4.19 -3.63
CA TYR A 18 7.89 -4.15 -2.36
C TYR A 18 7.42 -2.74 -1.96
N THR A 19 6.36 -2.25 -2.59
CA THR A 19 5.56 -1.12 -2.07
C THR A 19 4.37 -1.67 -1.31
N ILE A 20 4.61 -2.32 -0.15
CA ILE A 20 3.50 -2.52 0.81
C ILE A 20 3.09 -1.13 1.28
N ILE A 21 1.85 -0.75 1.01
CA ILE A 21 1.26 0.41 1.69
C ILE A 21 0.96 -0.01 3.12
N THR A 22 1.62 0.63 4.09
CA THR A 22 1.32 0.38 5.50
C THR A 22 -0.03 1.00 5.88
N LYS A 23 -0.67 0.49 6.95
CA LYS A 23 -1.94 1.02 7.44
C LYS A 23 -1.84 2.50 7.83
N GLU A 24 -0.71 2.91 8.40
CA GLU A 24 -0.43 4.29 8.77
C GLU A 24 -0.36 5.16 7.53
N LYS A 25 0.34 4.70 6.48
CA LYS A 25 0.49 5.45 5.25
C LYS A 25 -0.85 5.61 4.52
N PHE A 26 -1.66 4.56 4.51
CA PHE A 26 -2.99 4.59 3.93
C PHE A 26 -3.90 5.63 4.61
N LYS A 27 -3.94 5.61 5.94
CA LYS A 27 -4.70 6.58 6.74
C LYS A 27 -4.18 8.01 6.55
N GLU A 28 -2.86 8.20 6.53
CA GLU A 28 -2.22 9.50 6.30
C GLU A 28 -2.61 10.11 4.94
N VAL A 29 -2.58 9.31 3.88
CA VAL A 29 -2.98 9.78 2.54
C VAL A 29 -4.45 10.18 2.53
N ARG A 30 -5.34 9.36 3.11
CA ARG A 30 -6.76 9.69 3.18
C ARG A 30 -7.00 11.01 3.93
N THR A 31 -6.38 11.20 5.09
CA THR A 31 -6.58 12.40 5.90
C THR A 31 -5.97 13.65 5.26
N LYS A 32 -4.82 13.53 4.59
CA LYS A 32 -4.21 14.63 3.82
C LYS A 32 -5.10 15.10 2.67
N LEU A 33 -5.81 14.19 2.04
CA LEU A 33 -6.79 14.49 1.00
C LEU A 33 -8.17 14.89 1.57
N GLN A 34 -8.30 14.95 2.89
CA GLN A 34 -9.51 15.34 3.62
C GLN A 34 -10.74 14.46 3.32
N TYR A 35 -10.54 13.22 2.90
CA TYR A 35 -11.64 12.28 2.69
C TYR A 35 -12.04 11.59 3.99
N THR A 36 -13.34 11.42 4.18
CA THR A 36 -13.90 10.46 5.13
C THR A 36 -13.64 9.03 4.67
N GLN A 37 -13.79 8.06 5.57
CA GLN A 37 -13.73 6.64 5.16
C GLN A 37 -14.84 6.28 4.15
N ARG A 38 -16.00 6.97 4.20
CA ARG A 38 -17.11 6.79 3.26
C ARG A 38 -16.73 7.21 1.85
N GLU A 39 -16.30 8.45 1.70
CA GLU A 39 -15.94 9.02 0.39
C GLU A 39 -14.81 8.23 -0.27
N LEU A 40 -13.80 7.82 0.52
CA LEU A 40 -12.74 6.97 0.00
C LEU A 40 -13.25 5.59 -0.43
N SER A 41 -14.19 5.01 0.32
CA SER A 41 -14.77 3.71 -0.04
C SER A 41 -15.55 3.76 -1.35
N GLU A 42 -16.33 4.82 -1.54
CA GLU A 42 -17.09 5.07 -2.77
C GLU A 42 -16.16 5.29 -3.96
N MET A 43 -15.11 6.09 -3.78
CA MET A 43 -14.09 6.35 -4.81
C MET A 43 -13.35 5.09 -5.25
N LEU A 44 -13.01 4.20 -4.30
CA LEU A 44 -12.28 2.97 -4.57
C LEU A 44 -13.19 1.79 -4.97
N GLY A 45 -14.51 1.96 -4.91
CA GLY A 45 -15.46 0.88 -5.19
C GLY A 45 -15.38 -0.28 -4.19
N VAL A 46 -14.98 0.00 -2.95
CA VAL A 46 -14.88 -0.99 -1.87
C VAL A 46 -15.85 -0.63 -0.74
N THR A 47 -16.09 -1.58 0.17
CA THR A 47 -16.91 -1.30 1.35
C THR A 47 -16.20 -0.37 2.33
N ILE A 48 -16.97 0.44 3.06
CA ILE A 48 -16.45 1.25 4.17
C ILE A 48 -15.71 0.39 5.21
N THR A 49 -16.17 -0.85 5.40
CA THR A 49 -15.57 -1.82 6.32
C THR A 49 -14.20 -2.28 5.84
N SER A 50 -13.97 -2.31 4.53
CA SER A 50 -12.66 -2.62 3.95
C SER A 50 -11.67 -1.51 4.26
N ILE A 51 -12.07 -0.24 4.11
CA ILE A 51 -11.27 0.93 4.52
C ILE A 51 -10.88 0.84 5.99
N SER A 52 -11.84 0.58 6.88
CA SER A 52 -11.57 0.42 8.32
C SER A 52 -10.56 -0.71 8.60
N ARG A 53 -10.72 -1.88 7.96
CA ARG A 53 -9.80 -3.01 8.10
C ARG A 53 -8.39 -2.70 7.60
N TYR A 54 -8.27 -1.94 6.50
CA TYR A 54 -6.97 -1.48 6.01
C TYR A 54 -6.30 -0.55 7.02
N GLU A 55 -7.04 0.41 7.60
CA GLU A 55 -6.49 1.36 8.58
C GLU A 55 -6.15 0.74 9.93
N ASN A 56 -6.86 -0.32 10.33
CA ASN A 56 -6.56 -1.07 11.56
C ASN A 56 -5.44 -2.10 11.37
N GLY A 57 -5.14 -2.48 10.12
CA GLY A 57 -4.19 -3.54 9.78
C GLY A 57 -4.79 -4.95 9.87
N GLU A 58 -6.12 -5.06 9.94
CA GLU A 58 -6.85 -6.33 9.90
C GLU A 58 -6.83 -6.94 8.49
N ARG A 59 -6.59 -6.12 7.46
CA ARG A 59 -6.45 -6.56 6.08
C ARG A 59 -5.26 -5.87 5.43
N ALA A 60 -4.43 -6.64 4.73
CA ALA A 60 -3.34 -6.10 3.93
C ALA A 60 -3.88 -5.39 2.69
N ILE A 61 -3.23 -4.28 2.31
CA ILE A 61 -3.51 -3.55 1.08
C ILE A 61 -2.68 -4.20 -0.03
N SER A 62 -3.36 -4.85 -0.98
CA SER A 62 -2.74 -5.50 -2.12
C SER A 62 -2.88 -4.65 -3.38
N ARG A 63 -1.90 -4.75 -4.29
CA ARG A 63 -1.97 -4.14 -5.63
C ARG A 63 -3.00 -4.85 -6.52
N THR A 64 -3.29 -6.12 -6.25
CA THR A 64 -4.26 -6.93 -6.99
C THR A 64 -5.57 -7.06 -6.21
N ILE A 65 -6.68 -6.91 -6.92
CA ILE A 65 -8.02 -7.32 -6.46
C ILE A 65 -8.02 -8.86 -6.53
N SER A 66 -8.26 -9.53 -5.41
CA SER A 66 -8.48 -10.98 -5.37
C SER A 66 -9.96 -11.31 -5.54
#